data_AF-A0A7J2TMQ9-F1
#
_entry.id   AF-A0A7J2TMQ9-F1
#
_cell.length_a   1.000
_cell.length_b   1.000
_cell.length_c   1.000
_cell.angle_alpha   90.00
_cell.angle_beta   90.00
_cell.angle_gamma   90.00
#
_symmetry.space_group_name_H-M   'P 1'
#
loop_
_entity.id
_entity.type
_entity.pdbx_description
1 polymer ?
#
loop_
_entity_poly.entity_id
_entity_poly.type
_entity_poly.pdbx_seq_one_letter_code
_entity_poly.pdbx_strand_id
1 'polypeptide(L)'
;MKIIWTIAPLIILLAAIPTAALFILYLPAIAQYNRLFGAHVTMAMDQATFEGIEDQINTIWQQMNTTFNGYNYNTTYSSPWYWEQNYENSLAAQQDYFRQLTNRINSYKIAYQQMAQNNTNPILVEDWYDKSINNLRTEMRREGGLDWAIRGAWFLNFAPVAYWLAWWLIPTEITLFLALIAIIVWTAIKRGWTKHKY
;
A
#
# COMPACT_ATOMS: atom_id res chain seq x y z
N MET A 1 24.35 9.71 38.87
CA MET A 1 23.14 8.85 38.93
C MET A 1 21.83 9.54 38.51
N LYS A 2 21.40 10.69 39.06
CA LYS A 2 20.05 11.26 38.81
C LYS A 2 19.64 11.54 37.34
N ILE A 3 20.58 11.77 36.41
CA ILE A 3 20.25 12.09 35.00
C ILE A 3 19.87 10.85 34.18
N ILE A 4 20.48 9.70 34.47
CA ILE A 4 20.17 8.44 33.75
C ILE A 4 18.72 8.03 34.04
N TRP A 5 18.26 8.23 35.29
CA TRP A 5 16.87 7.96 35.71
C TRP A 5 15.83 8.90 35.09
N THR A 6 16.21 10.12 34.67
CA THR A 6 15.29 11.05 33.98
C THR A 6 15.29 10.89 32.46
N ILE A 7 16.37 10.37 31.87
CA ILE A 7 16.50 10.18 30.41
C ILE A 7 15.98 8.81 29.97
N ALA A 8 16.17 7.77 30.78
CA ALA A 8 15.70 6.42 30.45
C ALA A 8 14.18 6.33 30.14
N PRO A 9 13.27 7.01 30.87
CA PRO A 9 11.85 7.00 30.54
C PRO A 9 11.55 7.66 29.18
N LEU A 10 12.29 8.72 28.83
CA LEU A 10 12.14 9.41 27.54
C LEU A 10 12.59 8.54 26.37
N ILE A 11 13.71 7.81 26.53
CA ILE A 11 14.17 6.85 25.51
C ILE A 11 13.16 5.70 25.35
N ILE A 12 12.61 5.20 26.47
CA ILE A 12 11.57 4.16 26.43
C ILE A 12 10.31 4.67 25.74
N LEU A 13 9.86 5.90 26.03
CA LEU A 13 8.71 6.51 25.36
C LEU A 13 8.95 6.72 23.86
N LEU A 14 10.14 7.16 23.48
CA LEU A 14 10.56 7.33 22.08
C LEU A 14 10.46 6.02 21.28
N ALA A 15 10.73 4.86 21.89
CA ALA A 15 10.59 3.56 21.24
C ALA A 15 9.15 3.00 21.37
N ALA A 16 8.50 3.20 22.51
CA ALA A 16 7.19 2.60 22.80
C ALA A 16 6.06 3.25 22.00
N ILE A 17 6.06 4.57 21.82
CA ILE A 17 5.02 5.31 21.08
C ILE A 17 4.91 4.84 19.63
N PRO A 18 5.98 4.82 18.81
CA PRO A 18 5.88 4.36 17.43
C PRO A 18 5.54 2.89 17.31
N THR A 19 6.09 2.07 18.21
CA THR A 19 5.75 0.65 18.26
C THR A 19 4.26 0.47 18.51
N ALA A 20 3.71 1.11 19.55
CA ALA A 20 2.29 1.04 19.87
C ALA A 20 1.42 1.59 18.73
N ALA A 21 1.81 2.72 18.12
CA ALA A 21 1.08 3.30 17.01
C ALA A 21 1.04 2.37 15.79
N LEU A 22 2.13 1.67 15.50
CA LEU A 22 2.21 0.67 14.43
C LEU A 22 1.27 -0.52 14.71
N PHE A 23 1.28 -1.05 15.94
CA PHE A 23 0.45 -2.20 16.32
C PHE A 23 -1.04 -1.87 16.45
N ILE A 24 -1.39 -0.66 16.89
CA ILE A 24 -2.78 -0.28 17.18
C ILE A 24 -3.47 0.35 15.96
N LEU A 25 -2.72 1.09 15.12
CA LEU A 25 -3.32 1.87 14.04
C LEU A 25 -3.00 1.28 12.68
N TYR A 26 -1.72 1.01 12.40
CA TYR A 26 -1.27 0.64 11.06
C TYR A 26 -1.53 -0.82 10.72
N LEU A 27 -1.14 -1.76 11.59
CA LEU A 27 -1.33 -3.19 11.33
C LEU A 27 -2.81 -3.59 11.19
N PRO A 28 -3.74 -3.10 12.02
CA PRO A 28 -5.16 -3.43 11.84
C PRO A 28 -5.72 -2.88 10.53
N ALA A 29 -5.34 -1.66 10.16
CA ALA A 29 -5.75 -1.06 8.88
C ALA A 29 -5.22 -1.86 7.68
N ILE A 30 -3.95 -2.28 7.71
CA ILE A 30 -3.39 -3.18 6.68
C ILE A 30 -4.11 -4.51 6.67
N ALA A 31 -4.40 -5.11 7.83
CA ALA A 31 -5.08 -6.41 7.88
C ALA A 31 -6.47 -6.33 7.25
N GLN A 32 -7.22 -5.26 7.52
CA GLN A 32 -8.52 -5.03 6.90
C GLN A 32 -8.40 -4.75 5.40
N TYR A 33 -7.42 -3.93 4.99
CA TYR A 33 -7.14 -3.68 3.59
C TYR A 33 -6.79 -4.97 2.83
N ASN A 34 -5.89 -5.78 3.38
CA ASN A 34 -5.47 -7.04 2.78
C ASN A 34 -6.63 -8.02 2.67
N ARG A 35 -7.51 -8.06 3.67
CA ARG A 35 -8.71 -8.91 3.63
C ARG A 35 -9.67 -8.52 2.50
N LEU A 36 -9.78 -7.24 2.17
CA LEU A 36 -10.69 -6.75 1.13
C LEU A 36 -10.05 -6.75 -0.26
N PHE A 37 -8.77 -6.39 -0.36
CA PHE A 37 -8.10 -6.08 -1.62
C PHE A 37 -6.72 -6.75 -1.71
N GLY A 38 -5.81 -6.44 -0.79
CA GLY A 38 -4.38 -6.78 -0.94
C GLY A 38 -4.08 -8.28 -1.07
N ALA A 39 -4.86 -9.15 -0.41
CA ALA A 39 -4.72 -10.60 -0.57
C ALA A 39 -5.12 -11.03 -1.98
N HIS A 40 -6.24 -10.53 -2.51
CA HIS A 40 -6.69 -10.83 -3.86
C HIS A 40 -5.74 -10.28 -4.93
N VAL A 41 -5.11 -9.13 -4.69
CA VAL A 41 -4.06 -8.58 -5.57
C VAL A 41 -2.87 -9.53 -5.65
N THR A 42 -2.40 -10.02 -4.50
CA THR A 42 -1.31 -10.99 -4.43
C THR A 42 -1.71 -12.29 -5.12
N MET A 43 -2.90 -12.81 -4.81
CA MET A 43 -3.43 -14.02 -5.43
C MET A 43 -3.54 -13.87 -6.95
N ALA A 44 -4.07 -12.76 -7.47
CA ALA A 44 -4.16 -12.51 -8.91
C ALA A 44 -2.80 -12.60 -9.62
N MET A 45 -1.71 -12.16 -8.98
CA MET A 45 -0.36 -12.29 -9.54
C MET A 45 0.18 -13.72 -9.49
N ASP A 46 -0.23 -14.51 -8.50
CA ASP A 46 0.25 -15.88 -8.27
C ASP A 46 -0.56 -16.94 -9.04
N GLN A 47 -1.74 -16.59 -9.56
CA GLN A 47 -2.57 -17.52 -10.35
C GLN A 47 -1.84 -18.00 -11.61
N ALA A 48 -1.98 -19.29 -11.90
CA ALA A 48 -1.37 -19.93 -13.07
C ALA A 48 -2.29 -19.92 -14.30
N THR A 49 -3.56 -19.55 -14.15
CA THR A 49 -4.56 -19.61 -15.24
C THR A 49 -5.24 -18.26 -15.49
N PHE A 50 -5.67 -18.04 -16.72
CA PHE A 50 -6.46 -16.84 -17.09
C PHE A 50 -7.74 -16.73 -16.27
N GLU A 51 -8.44 -17.84 -16.03
CA GLU A 51 -9.65 -17.93 -15.22
C GLU A 51 -9.37 -17.53 -13.77
N GLY A 52 -8.26 -18.02 -13.20
CA GLY A 52 -7.87 -17.66 -11.85
C GLY A 52 -7.56 -16.17 -11.72
N ILE A 53 -6.79 -15.61 -12.67
CA ILE A 53 -6.46 -14.18 -12.68
C ILE A 53 -7.74 -13.34 -12.78
N GLU A 54 -8.64 -13.68 -13.71
CA GLU A 54 -9.91 -12.97 -13.91
C GLU A 54 -10.82 -13.04 -12.68
N ASP A 55 -10.93 -14.19 -12.02
CA ASP A 55 -11.73 -14.37 -10.80
C ASP A 55 -11.26 -13.44 -9.68
N GLN A 56 -9.94 -13.34 -9.47
CA GLN A 56 -9.38 -12.45 -8.46
C GLN A 56 -9.57 -10.98 -8.82
N ILE A 57 -9.40 -10.59 -10.09
CA ILE A 57 -9.68 -9.22 -10.56
C ILE A 57 -11.16 -8.86 -10.35
N ASN A 58 -12.07 -9.75 -10.73
CA ASN A 58 -13.51 -9.55 -10.55
C ASN A 58 -13.88 -9.44 -9.06
N THR A 59 -13.23 -10.23 -8.20
CA THR A 59 -13.40 -10.12 -6.75
C THR A 59 -12.95 -8.74 -6.25
N ILE A 60 -11.76 -8.27 -6.65
CA ILE A 60 -11.26 -6.93 -6.28
C ILE A 60 -12.24 -5.85 -6.75
N TRP A 61 -12.72 -5.95 -7.99
CA TRP A 61 -13.66 -4.99 -8.55
C TRP A 61 -15.00 -4.99 -7.80
N GLN A 62 -15.57 -6.15 -7.51
CA GLN A 62 -16.81 -6.25 -6.71
C GLN A 62 -16.63 -5.69 -5.30
N GLN A 63 -15.49 -5.97 -4.65
CA GLN A 63 -15.16 -5.41 -3.35
C GLN A 63 -15.00 -3.89 -3.41
N MET A 64 -14.43 -3.34 -4.49
CA MET A 64 -14.31 -1.90 -4.71
C MET A 64 -15.69 -1.27 -4.84
N ASN A 65 -16.55 -1.86 -5.68
CA ASN A 65 -17.95 -1.43 -5.86
C ASN A 65 -18.74 -1.44 -4.55
N THR A 66 -18.52 -2.46 -3.72
CA THR A 66 -19.21 -2.59 -2.43
C THR A 66 -18.66 -1.62 -1.39
N THR A 67 -17.33 -1.53 -1.25
CA THR A 67 -16.67 -0.71 -0.23
C THR A 67 -16.89 0.78 -0.47
N PHE A 68 -16.82 1.21 -1.74
CA PHE A 68 -17.01 2.61 -2.13
C PHE A 68 -18.43 2.87 -2.63
N ASN A 69 -19.42 2.08 -2.20
CA ASN A 69 -20.81 2.32 -2.56
C ASN A 69 -21.26 3.71 -2.06
N GLY A 70 -21.84 4.52 -2.95
CA GLY A 70 -22.23 5.90 -2.68
C GLY A 70 -21.12 6.95 -2.87
N TYR A 71 -19.88 6.55 -3.16
CA TYR A 71 -18.80 7.47 -3.51
C TYR A 71 -18.79 7.77 -5.01
N ASN A 72 -18.44 9.00 -5.39
CA ASN A 72 -18.19 9.35 -6.79
C ASN A 72 -16.76 8.97 -7.17
N TYR A 73 -16.60 8.01 -8.08
CA TYR A 73 -15.29 7.46 -8.44
C TYR A 73 -14.40 8.47 -9.17
N ASN A 74 -14.99 9.44 -9.86
CA ASN A 74 -14.24 10.50 -10.54
C ASN A 74 -13.57 11.46 -9.56
N THR A 75 -14.04 11.52 -8.32
CA THR A 75 -13.55 12.41 -7.27
C THR A 75 -13.02 11.66 -6.05
N THR A 76 -12.90 10.33 -6.14
CA THR A 76 -12.31 9.51 -5.09
C THR A 76 -10.90 9.15 -5.52
N TYR A 77 -9.92 9.86 -4.95
CA TYR A 77 -8.52 9.80 -5.36
C TYR A 77 -7.66 8.98 -4.40
N SER A 78 -6.54 8.49 -4.90
CA SER A 78 -5.50 7.80 -4.13
C SER A 78 -4.57 8.74 -3.36
N SER A 79 -4.65 10.03 -3.64
CA SER A 79 -3.83 11.07 -3.02
C SER A 79 -4.69 12.18 -2.40
N PRO A 80 -4.31 12.68 -1.21
CA PRO A 80 -4.97 13.83 -0.58
C PRO A 80 -4.58 15.16 -1.22
N TRP A 81 -3.52 15.20 -2.04
CA TRP A 81 -2.94 16.43 -2.53
C TRP A 81 -3.59 16.89 -3.84
N TYR A 82 -4.05 18.14 -3.89
CA TYR A 82 -4.79 18.68 -5.03
C TYR A 82 -4.03 18.58 -6.37
N TRP A 83 -2.70 18.63 -6.35
CA TRP A 83 -1.88 18.51 -7.57
C TRP A 83 -1.74 17.07 -8.08
N GLU A 84 -2.10 16.07 -7.27
CA GLU A 84 -2.14 14.65 -7.64
C GLU A 84 -3.57 14.14 -7.88
N GLN A 85 -4.60 14.97 -7.64
CA GLN A 85 -6.02 14.64 -7.86
C GLN A 85 -6.39 14.73 -9.35
N ASN A 86 -5.84 13.81 -10.14
CA ASN A 86 -6.12 13.66 -11.56
C ASN A 86 -6.88 12.34 -11.84
N TYR A 87 -7.31 12.14 -13.09
CA TYR A 87 -8.05 10.93 -13.49
C TYR A 87 -7.23 9.66 -13.23
N GLU A 88 -5.93 9.65 -13.55
CA GLU A 88 -5.05 8.48 -13.38
C GLU A 88 -4.96 7.99 -11.93
N ASN A 89 -5.09 8.91 -10.98
CA ASN A 89 -5.11 8.63 -9.53
C ASN A 89 -6.52 8.45 -8.95
N SER A 90 -7.55 8.30 -9.79
CA SER A 90 -8.95 8.16 -9.35
C SER A 90 -9.43 6.70 -9.39
N LEU A 91 -10.46 6.39 -8.61
CA LEU A 91 -11.15 5.10 -8.71
C LEU A 91 -11.83 4.89 -10.07
N ALA A 92 -12.12 5.96 -10.82
CA ALA A 92 -12.66 5.83 -12.17
C ALA A 92 -11.64 5.21 -13.14
N ALA A 93 -10.37 5.66 -13.10
CA ALA A 93 -9.31 5.05 -13.89
C ALA A 93 -9.06 3.59 -13.51
N GLN A 94 -9.14 3.26 -12.22
CA GLN A 94 -9.04 1.89 -11.74
C GLN A 94 -10.15 0.99 -12.30
N GLN A 95 -11.40 1.47 -12.30
CA GLN A 95 -12.52 0.75 -12.87
C GLN A 95 -12.33 0.50 -14.38
N ASP A 96 -11.88 1.52 -15.11
CA ASP A 96 -11.58 1.40 -16.53
C ASP A 96 -10.42 0.43 -16.80
N TYR A 97 -9.41 0.42 -15.93
CA TYR A 97 -8.31 -0.54 -16.00
C TYR A 97 -8.79 -1.97 -15.80
N PHE A 98 -9.62 -2.26 -14.79
CA PHE A 98 -10.18 -3.60 -14.59
C PHE A 98 -10.97 -4.07 -15.81
N ARG A 99 -11.80 -3.19 -16.40
CA ARG A 99 -12.53 -3.51 -17.63
C ARG A 99 -11.60 -3.85 -18.79
N GLN A 100 -10.53 -3.07 -18.99
CA GLN A 100 -9.53 -3.32 -20.03
C GLN A 100 -8.78 -4.65 -19.80
N LEU A 101 -8.42 -4.92 -18.55
CA LEU A 101 -7.70 -6.14 -18.17
C LEU A 101 -8.57 -7.38 -18.39
N THR A 102 -9.84 -7.35 -17.97
CA THR A 102 -10.81 -8.43 -18.23
C THR A 102 -11.02 -8.65 -19.72
N ASN A 103 -11.14 -7.59 -20.52
CA ASN A 103 -11.27 -7.70 -21.98
C ASN A 103 -10.03 -8.35 -22.63
N ARG A 104 -8.83 -8.01 -22.13
CA ARG A 104 -7.57 -8.59 -22.59
C ARG A 104 -7.46 -10.07 -22.23
N ILE A 105 -7.83 -10.43 -21.01
CA ILE A 105 -7.89 -11.83 -20.57
C ILE A 105 -8.84 -12.63 -21.47
N ASN A 106 -10.03 -12.10 -21.75
CA ASN A 106 -10.98 -12.76 -22.65
C ASN A 106 -10.42 -12.92 -24.07
N SER A 107 -9.68 -11.93 -24.56
CA SER A 107 -8.99 -12.03 -25.86
C SER A 107 -7.94 -13.14 -25.86
N TYR A 108 -7.16 -13.29 -24.78
CA TYR A 108 -6.18 -14.38 -24.65
C TYR A 108 -6.83 -15.75 -24.54
N LYS A 109 -7.96 -15.88 -23.84
CA LYS A 109 -8.73 -17.14 -23.78
C LYS A 109 -9.21 -17.58 -25.17
N ILE A 110 -9.74 -16.64 -25.96
CA ILE A 110 -10.19 -16.92 -27.34
C ILE A 110 -9.00 -17.32 -28.22
N ALA A 111 -7.89 -16.57 -28.16
CA ALA A 111 -6.68 -16.88 -28.92
C ALA A 111 -6.11 -18.26 -28.55
N TYR A 112 -6.12 -18.61 -27.27
CA TYR A 112 -5.70 -19.93 -26.80
C TYR A 112 -6.56 -21.05 -27.40
N GLN A 113 -7.89 -20.91 -27.36
CA GLN A 113 -8.81 -21.90 -27.95
C GLN A 113 -8.58 -22.08 -29.45
N GLN A 114 -8.35 -20.99 -30.18
CA GLN A 114 -8.07 -21.04 -31.61
C GLN A 114 -6.72 -21.71 -31.90
N MET A 115 -5.69 -21.44 -31.10
CA MET A 115 -4.38 -22.09 -31.26
C MET A 115 -4.45 -23.58 -30.91
N ALA A 116 -5.13 -23.95 -29.84
CA ALA A 116 -5.30 -25.35 -29.46
C ALA A 116 -6.06 -26.16 -30.52
N GLN A 117 -6.98 -25.53 -31.26
CA GLN A 117 -7.73 -26.18 -32.34
C GLN A 117 -6.93 -26.27 -33.66
N ASN A 118 -6.13 -25.24 -33.98
CA ASN A 118 -5.47 -25.12 -35.28
C ASN A 118 -4.02 -25.61 -35.30
N ASN A 119 -3.36 -25.76 -34.15
CA ASN A 119 -1.93 -26.02 -34.05
C ASN A 119 -1.68 -27.44 -33.52
N THR A 120 -0.92 -28.24 -34.26
CA THR A 120 -0.59 -29.63 -33.90
C THR A 120 0.61 -29.76 -32.96
N ASN A 121 1.33 -28.68 -32.69
CA ASN A 121 2.48 -28.69 -31.78
C ASN A 121 2.08 -28.16 -30.38
N PRO A 122 1.92 -29.05 -29.38
CA PRO A 122 1.49 -28.66 -28.03
C PRO A 122 2.50 -27.76 -27.31
N ILE A 123 3.81 -27.89 -27.60
CA ILE A 123 4.87 -27.11 -26.95
C ILE A 123 4.73 -25.62 -27.27
N LEU A 124 4.36 -25.29 -28.51
CA LEU A 124 4.18 -23.89 -28.92
C LEU A 124 2.94 -23.26 -28.27
N VAL A 125 1.90 -24.05 -28.02
CA VAL A 125 0.67 -23.61 -27.37
C VAL A 125 0.93 -23.34 -25.88
N GLU A 126 1.69 -24.21 -25.23
CA GLU A 126 2.10 -24.05 -23.82
C GLU A 126 3.03 -22.84 -23.61
N ASP A 127 4.08 -22.68 -24.43
CA ASP A 127 4.99 -21.53 -24.34
C ASP A 127 4.26 -20.20 -24.56
N TRP A 128 3.34 -20.15 -25.53
CA TRP A 128 2.50 -18.97 -25.75
C TRP A 128 1.60 -18.65 -24.55
N TYR A 129 1.02 -19.69 -23.93
CA TYR A 129 0.17 -19.54 -22.74
C TYR A 129 0.95 -18.92 -21.59
N ASP A 130 2.10 -19.50 -21.25
CA ASP A 130 2.97 -19.03 -20.17
C ASP A 130 3.46 -17.60 -20.41
N LYS A 131 3.85 -17.29 -21.65
CA LYS A 131 4.25 -15.93 -22.02
C LYS A 131 3.11 -14.93 -21.85
N SER A 132 1.89 -15.31 -22.21
CA SER A 132 0.71 -14.45 -22.11
C SER A 132 0.32 -14.21 -20.64
N ILE A 133 0.37 -15.24 -19.79
CA ILE A 133 0.21 -15.11 -18.34
C ILE A 133 1.27 -14.16 -17.76
N ASN A 134 2.54 -14.33 -18.14
CA ASN A 134 3.63 -13.48 -17.64
C ASN A 134 3.51 -12.02 -18.10
N ASN A 135 3.00 -11.78 -19.32
CA ASN A 135 2.68 -10.44 -19.78
C ASN A 135 1.58 -9.80 -18.93
N LEU A 136 0.50 -10.53 -18.61
CA LEU A 136 -0.54 -10.03 -17.69
C LEU A 136 0.04 -9.70 -16.32
N ARG A 137 0.87 -10.58 -15.74
CA ARG A 137 1.52 -10.32 -14.45
C ARG A 137 2.40 -9.07 -14.50
N THR A 138 3.12 -8.87 -15.60
CA THR A 138 3.96 -7.69 -15.78
C THR A 138 3.12 -6.42 -15.86
N GLU A 139 2.02 -6.46 -16.60
CA GLU A 139 1.05 -5.35 -16.70
C GLU A 139 0.45 -5.02 -15.33
N MET A 140 0.02 -6.04 -14.57
CA MET A 140 -0.54 -5.88 -13.22
C MET A 140 0.46 -5.39 -12.18
N ARG A 141 1.77 -5.46 -12.46
CA ARG A 141 2.84 -4.94 -11.57
C ARG A 141 3.32 -3.55 -11.97
N ARG A 142 2.91 -3.06 -13.14
CA ARG A 142 3.37 -1.78 -13.67
C ARG A 142 2.69 -0.62 -12.94
N GLU A 143 3.40 0.51 -12.84
CA GLU A 143 2.87 1.84 -12.47
C GLU A 143 1.84 1.83 -11.31
N GLY A 144 2.27 1.32 -10.15
CA GLY A 144 1.47 1.33 -8.92
C GLY A 144 0.75 0.02 -8.60
N GLY A 145 0.72 -0.94 -9.54
CA GLY A 145 0.20 -2.29 -9.32
C GLY A 145 -1.32 -2.39 -9.43
N LEU A 146 -1.88 -3.61 -9.41
CA LEU A 146 -3.31 -3.87 -9.65
C LEU A 146 -4.29 -3.06 -8.79
N ASP A 147 -3.85 -2.50 -7.66
CA ASP A 147 -4.62 -1.74 -6.69
C ASP A 147 -4.12 -0.29 -6.48
N TRP A 148 -3.36 0.28 -7.43
CA TRP A 148 -2.68 1.57 -7.27
C TRP A 148 -3.59 2.68 -6.74
N ALA A 149 -4.82 2.78 -7.27
CA ALA A 149 -5.75 3.82 -6.85
C ALA A 149 -6.53 3.41 -5.59
N ILE A 150 -6.87 2.12 -5.49
CA ILE A 150 -7.69 1.55 -4.41
C ILE A 150 -6.99 1.71 -3.07
N ARG A 151 -5.70 1.38 -3.00
CA ARG A 151 -4.96 1.40 -1.75
C ARG A 151 -4.98 2.80 -1.13
N GLY A 152 -4.55 3.80 -1.89
CA GLY A 152 -4.54 5.19 -1.43
C GLY A 152 -5.95 5.67 -1.05
N ALA A 153 -6.93 5.43 -1.91
CA ALA A 153 -8.31 5.85 -1.68
C ALA A 153 -8.90 5.20 -0.43
N TRP A 154 -8.64 3.91 -0.21
CA TRP A 154 -9.15 3.19 0.94
C TRP A 154 -8.56 3.72 2.24
N PHE A 155 -7.24 3.90 2.29
CA PHE A 155 -6.58 4.44 3.47
C PHE A 155 -7.02 5.87 3.76
N LEU A 156 -7.21 6.73 2.75
CA LEU A 156 -7.67 8.09 2.95
C LEU A 156 -9.11 8.18 3.48
N ASN A 157 -10.01 7.31 3.01
CA ASN A 157 -11.43 7.37 3.35
C ASN A 157 -11.81 6.55 4.59
N PHE A 158 -11.17 5.40 4.82
CA PHE A 158 -11.57 4.45 5.86
C PHE A 158 -10.53 4.25 6.96
N ALA A 159 -9.26 4.57 6.71
CA ALA A 159 -8.20 4.46 7.71
C ALA A 159 -7.26 5.69 7.71
N PRO A 160 -7.80 6.94 7.78
CA PRO A 160 -7.00 8.15 7.59
C PRO A 160 -5.88 8.28 8.63
N VAL A 161 -6.13 7.85 9.87
CA VAL A 161 -5.10 7.86 10.92
C VAL A 161 -3.92 6.95 10.55
N ALA A 162 -4.19 5.79 9.96
CA ALA A 162 -3.13 4.88 9.50
C ALA A 162 -2.40 5.42 8.26
N TYR A 163 -3.11 6.10 7.35
CA TYR A 163 -2.52 6.79 6.20
C TYR A 163 -1.49 7.84 6.64
N TRP A 164 -1.92 8.72 7.55
CA TRP A 164 -1.10 9.83 8.01
C TRP A 164 -0.10 9.43 9.09
N LEU A 165 -0.08 8.17 9.52
CA LEU A 165 0.78 7.73 10.60
C LEU A 165 2.25 8.10 10.33
N ALA A 166 2.79 7.73 9.17
CA ALA A 166 4.18 8.05 8.82
C ALA A 166 4.43 9.56 8.75
N TRP A 167 3.46 10.32 8.22
CA TRP A 167 3.53 11.77 8.08
C TRP A 167 3.56 12.51 9.43
N TRP A 168 2.87 12.01 10.45
CA TRP A 168 2.89 12.61 11.79
C TRP A 168 3.98 12.03 12.69
N LEU A 169 4.23 10.73 12.58
CA LEU A 169 5.13 10.00 13.47
C LEU A 169 6.59 10.42 13.21
N ILE A 170 7.02 10.51 11.95
CA ILE A 170 8.42 10.84 11.62
C ILE A 170 8.80 12.25 12.13
N PRO A 171 8.05 13.34 11.85
CA PRO A 171 8.38 14.66 12.40
C PRO A 171 8.30 14.72 13.92
N THR A 172 7.34 14.00 14.52
CA THR A 172 7.18 13.94 15.97
C THR A 172 8.37 13.26 16.63
N GLU A 173 8.83 12.14 16.08
CA GLU A 173 10.04 11.45 16.54
C GLU A 173 11.29 12.32 16.41
N ILE A 174 11.48 12.98 15.27
CA ILE A 174 12.62 13.89 15.05
C ILE A 174 12.59 15.02 16.09
N THR A 175 11.42 15.61 16.33
CA THR A 175 11.26 16.69 17.32
C THR A 175 11.57 16.21 18.73
N LEU A 176 11.06 15.04 19.13
CA LEU A 176 11.32 14.45 20.44
C LEU A 176 12.80 14.08 20.62
N PHE A 177 13.45 13.59 19.56
CA PHE A 177 14.87 13.26 19.57
C PHE A 177 15.74 14.52 19.72
N LEU A 178 15.44 15.60 18.98
CA LEU A 178 16.13 16.88 19.11
C LEU A 178 15.93 17.51 20.49
N ALA A 179 14.72 17.44 21.04
CA ALA A 179 14.43 17.88 22.40
C ALA A 179 15.26 17.11 23.44
N LEU A 180 15.42 15.80 23.26
CA LEU A 180 16.25 14.97 24.12
C LEU A 180 17.72 15.41 24.11
N ILE A 181 18.28 15.64 22.91
CA ILE A 181 19.66 16.14 22.76
C ILE A 181 19.82 17.50 23.45
N ALA A 182 18.89 18.43 23.24
CA ALA A 182 18.92 19.75 23.86
C ALA A 182 18.95 19.66 25.39
N ILE A 183 18.14 18.77 25.99
CA ILE A 183 18.12 18.54 27.44
C ILE A 183 19.46 17.98 27.93
N ILE A 184 20.05 17.02 27.20
CA ILE A 184 21.36 16.44 27.55
C ILE A 184 22.46 17.50 27.51
N VAL A 185 22.52 18.27 26.42
CA VAL A 185 23.51 19.34 26.24
C VAL A 185 23.34 20.42 27.31
N TRP A 186 22.11 20.89 27.54
CA TRP A 186 21.81 21.89 28.56
C TRP A 186 22.22 21.43 29.96
N THR A 187 21.91 20.18 30.33
CA THR A 187 22.28 19.63 31.64
C THR A 187 23.79 19.43 31.77
N ALA A 188 24.51 19.09 30.69
CA ALA A 188 25.97 19.02 30.67
C ALA A 188 26.62 20.41 30.87
N ILE A 189 26.15 21.44 30.14
CA ILE A 189 26.63 22.82 30.26
C ILE A 189 26.42 23.34 31.69
N LYS A 190 25.21 23.17 32.26
CA LYS A 190 24.90 23.61 33.62
C LYS A 190 25.81 22.95 34.67
N ARG A 191 26.21 21.69 34.46
CA ARG A 191 27.16 20.97 35.31
C ARG A 191 28.60 21.45 35.14
N GLY A 192 29.02 21.79 33.94
CA GLY A 192 30.35 22.40 33.70
C GLY A 192 30.48 23.76 34.37
N TRP A 193 29.45 24.60 34.27
CA TRP A 193 29.40 25.92 34.91
C TRP A 193 29.42 25.87 36.44
N THR A 194 28.81 24.84 37.04
CA THR A 194 28.82 24.67 38.50
C THR A 194 30.16 24.17 39.04
N LYS A 195 31.00 23.53 38.21
CA LYS A 195 32.37 23.13 38.58
C LYS A 195 33.38 24.27 38.55
N HIS A 196 33.14 25.32 37.76
CA HIS A 196 34.05 26.48 37.66
C HIS A 196 33.72 27.63 38.63
N LYS A 197 32.63 27.53 39.38
CA LYS A 197 32.19 28.55 40.36
C LYS A 197 32.64 28.27 41.80
N TYR A 198 33.43 27.22 42.03
CA TYR A 198 34.06 26.91 43.32
C TYR A 198 35.56 26.77 43.13
#